data_AF-A0A5B7VYQ3-F1
#
_entry.id   AF-A0A5B7VYQ3-F1
#
_cell.length_a   1.000
_cell.length_b   1.000
_cell.length_c   1.000
_cell.angle_alpha   90.00
_cell.angle_beta   90.00
_cell.angle_gamma   90.00
#
_symmetry.space_group_name_H-M   'P 1'
#
loop_
_entity.id
_entity.type
_entity.pdbx_description
1 polymer ?
#
loop_
_entity_poly.entity_id
_entity_poly.type
_entity_poly.pdbx_seq_one_letter_code
_entity_poly.pdbx_strand_id
1 'polypeptide(L)' 'MTRQEEFLAKALEIHHEYEQATAILHAMMSKNVAVGPAWDAAVERQLAALDTWMELPRAYGDLQADD' A
#
# COMPACT_ATOMS: atom_id res chain seq x y z
N MET A 1 15.34 -10.94 13.25
CA MET A 1 14.48 -9.82 12.87
C MET A 1 13.94 -9.23 14.15
N THR A 2 14.21 -7.94 14.37
CA THR A 2 13.58 -7.15 15.42
C THR A 2 12.18 -6.74 14.97
N ARG A 3 11.34 -6.33 15.94
CA ARG A 3 9.99 -5.84 15.65
C ARG A 3 9.99 -4.62 14.73
N GLN A 4 11.03 -3.79 14.82
CA GLN A 4 11.25 -2.66 13.91
C GLN A 4 11.60 -3.10 12.49
N GLU A 5 12.45 -4.12 12.32
CA GLU A 5 12.76 -4.68 11.01
C GLU A 5 11.52 -5.30 10.35
N GLU A 6 10.67 -5.97 11.12
CA GLU A 6 9.40 -6.54 10.64
C GLU A 6 8.41 -5.45 10.23
N PHE A 7 8.29 -4.39 11.04
CA PHE A 7 7.47 -3.23 10.70
C PHE A 7 7.92 -2.59 9.39
N LEU A 8 9.22 -2.33 9.24
CA LEU A 8 9.77 -1.72 8.04
C LEU A 8 9.57 -2.60 6.81
N ALA A 9 9.79 -3.91 6.94
CA ALA A 9 9.54 -4.86 5.87
C ALA A 9 8.07 -4.84 5.41
N LYS A 10 7.12 -4.80 6.36
CA LYS A 10 5.69 -4.71 6.05
C LYS A 10 5.29 -3.36 5.47
N ALA A 11 5.82 -2.25 6.00
CA ALA A 11 5.59 -0.93 5.47
C ALA A 11 6.05 -0.84 3.99
N LEU A 12 7.23 -1.38 3.67
CA LEU A 12 7.74 -1.42 2.30
C LEU A 12 6.90 -2.29 1.37
N GLU A 13 6.43 -3.45 1.84
CA GLU A 13 5.54 -4.32 1.07
C GLU A 13 4.23 -3.60 0.71
N ILE A 14 3.60 -2.93 1.69
CA ILE A 14 2.36 -2.18 1.49
C ILE A 14 2.57 -1.00 0.53
N HIS A 15 3.66 -0.25 0.71
CA HIS A 15 4.01 0.86 -0.18
C HIS A 15 4.22 0.39 -1.61
N HIS A 16 4.90 -0.75 -1.79
CA HIS A 16 5.14 -1.29 -3.12
C HIS A 16 3.85 -1.70 -3.83
N GLU A 17 2.90 -2.33 -3.14
CA GLU A 17 1.59 -2.66 -3.71
C GLU A 17 0.81 -1.40 -4.12
N TYR A 18 0.85 -0.36 -3.28
CA TYR A 18 0.25 0.94 -3.60
C TYR A 18 0.87 1.54 -4.87
N GLU A 19 2.21 1.58 -4.97
CA GLU A 19 2.92 2.12 -6.13
C GLU A 19 2.61 1.34 -7.42
N GLN A 20 2.53 0.01 -7.35
CA GLN A 20 2.16 -0.81 -8.50
C GLN A 20 0.74 -0.49 -8.98
N ALA A 21 -0.23 -0.40 -8.06
CA ALA A 21 -1.60 -0.03 -8.40
C ALA A 21 -1.68 1.38 -9.02
N THR A 22 -0.98 2.35 -8.43
CA THR A 22 -0.90 3.71 -8.97
C THR A 22 -0.25 3.74 -10.36
N ALA A 23 0.80 2.95 -10.60
CA ALA A 23 1.45 2.89 -11.91
C ALA A 23 0.51 2.35 -13.00
N ILE A 24 -0.33 1.36 -12.67
CA ILE A 24 -1.38 0.86 -13.58
C ILE A 24 -2.38 1.96 -13.90
N LEU A 25 -2.88 2.67 -12.88
CA LEU A 25 -3.81 3.79 -13.07
C LEU A 25 -3.21 4.89 -13.93
N HIS A 26 -1.96 5.29 -13.69
CA HIS A 26 -1.25 6.28 -14.52
C HIS A 26 -1.10 5.83 -15.97
N ALA A 27 -0.75 4.56 -16.21
CA ALA A 27 -0.65 4.02 -17.57
C ALA A 27 -2.00 3.95 -18.31
N MET A 28 -3.10 3.82 -17.56
CA MET A 28 -4.46 3.88 -18.12
C MET A 28 -4.90 5.33 -18.36
N MET A 29 -4.63 6.25 -17.44
CA MET A 29 -4.89 7.68 -17.60
C MET A 29 -4.13 8.25 -18.82
N SER A 30 -2.88 7.84 -19.05
CA SER A 30 -2.11 8.27 -20.23
C SER A 30 -2.73 7.81 -21.56
N LYS A 31 -3.63 6.83 -21.51
CA LYS A 31 -4.42 6.32 -22.65
C LYS A 31 -5.85 6.86 -22.66
N ASN A 32 -6.18 7.84 -21.81
CA ASN A 32 -7.54 8.35 -21.58
C ASN A 32 -8.55 7.27 -21.14
N VAL A 33 -8.08 6.24 -20.43
CA VAL A 33 -8.94 5.22 -19.83
C VAL A 33 -9.02 5.49 -18.33
N ALA A 34 -10.21 5.85 -17.85
CA ALA A 34 -10.48 6.17 -16.43
C ALA A 34 -11.64 5.36 -15.83
N VAL A 35 -12.09 4.30 -16.53
CA VAL A 35 -13.18 3.41 -16.11
C VAL A 35 -12.95 2.01 -16.68
N GLY A 36 -13.55 1.01 -16.05
CA GLY A 36 -13.60 -0.37 -16.54
C GLY A 36 -12.86 -1.35 -15.61
N PRO A 37 -12.96 -2.68 -15.88
CA PRO A 37 -12.60 -3.68 -14.88
C PRO A 37 -11.15 -3.61 -14.40
N ALA A 38 -10.21 -3.27 -15.28
CA ALA A 38 -8.80 -3.12 -14.92
C ALA A 38 -8.53 -1.85 -14.08
N TRP A 39 -9.30 -0.79 -14.34
CA TRP A 39 -9.25 0.45 -13.56
C TRP A 39 -9.81 0.20 -12.16
N ASP A 40 -10.99 -0.39 -12.09
CA ASP A 40 -11.68 -0.68 -10.83
C ASP A 40 -10.80 -1.58 -9.94
N ALA A 41 -10.23 -2.64 -10.51
CA ALA A 41 -9.32 -3.53 -9.79
C ALA A 41 -8.05 -2.81 -9.28
N ALA A 42 -7.50 -1.86 -10.05
CA ALA A 42 -6.34 -1.09 -9.62
C ALA A 42 -6.71 -0.09 -8.51
N VAL A 43 -7.87 0.54 -8.59
CA VAL A 43 -8.40 1.40 -7.51
C VAL A 43 -8.64 0.58 -6.24
N GLU A 44 -9.26 -0.59 -6.33
CA GLU A 44 -9.50 -1.48 -5.19
C GLU A 44 -8.19 -1.91 -4.51
N ARG A 45 -7.15 -2.26 -5.30
CA ARG A 45 -5.82 -2.57 -4.75
C ARG A 45 -5.18 -1.38 -4.06
N GLN A 46 -5.27 -0.20 -4.65
CA GLN A 46 -4.74 1.02 -4.06
C GLN A 46 -5.42 1.34 -2.72
N LEU A 47 -6.75 1.19 -2.64
CA LEU A 47 -7.51 1.37 -1.40
C LEU A 47 -7.16 0.32 -0.34
N ALA A 48 -7.08 -0.95 -0.72
CA ALA A 48 -6.70 -2.02 0.21
C ALA A 48 -5.28 -1.84 0.78
N ALA A 49 -4.34 -1.35 -0.03
CA ALA A 49 -3.00 -1.02 0.44
C ALA A 49 -3.02 0.15 1.44
N LEU A 50 -3.82 1.19 1.19
CA LEU A 50 -4.00 2.30 2.13
C LEU A 50 -4.65 1.87 3.45
N ASP A 51 -5.69 1.03 3.39
CA ASP A 51 -6.33 0.48 4.59
C ASP A 51 -5.32 -0.32 5.43
N THR A 52 -4.52 -1.16 4.77
CA THR A 52 -3.47 -1.94 5.44
C THR A 52 -2.39 -1.03 6.04
N TRP A 53 -2.00 0.05 5.35
CA TRP A 53 -1.06 1.04 5.85
C TRP A 53 -1.59 1.72 7.13
N MET A 54 -2.88 2.07 7.17
CA MET A 54 -3.50 2.71 8.34
C MET A 54 -3.57 1.79 9.56
N GLU A 55 -3.74 0.48 9.36
CA GLU A 55 -3.76 -0.50 10.45
C GLU A 55 -2.34 -0.90 10.92
N LEU A 56 -1.31 -0.66 10.11
CA LEU A 56 0.06 -1.08 10.42
C LEU A 56 0.59 -0.54 11.76
N PRO A 57 0.45 0.76 12.12
CA PRO A 57 0.85 1.25 13.43
C PRO A 57 0.10 0.58 14.60
N ARG A 58 -1.17 0.21 14.40
CA ARG A 58 -1.95 -0.47 15.45
C ARG A 58 -1.45 -1.90 15.68
N ALA A 59 -1.05 -2.59 14.61
CA ALA A 59 -0.52 -3.95 14.69
C ALA A 59 0.85 -4.00 15.40
N TYR A 60 1.69 -2.98 15.20
CA TYR A 60 3.04 -2.94 15.77
C TYR A 60 3.15 -2.19 17.09
N GLY A 61 2.12 -1.42 17.49
CA GLY A 61 2.10 -0.67 18.74
C GLY A 61 3.09 0.49 18.75
N ASP A 62 3.36 1.06 19.93
CA ASP A 62 4.37 2.10 20.08
C ASP A 62 5.76 1.47 19.88
N LEU A 63 6.34 1.65 18.69
CA LEU A 63 7.70 1.21 18.35
C LEU A 63 8.77 1.97 19.16
N GLN A 64 8.35 2.88 20.04
CA GLN A 64 9.19 3.68 20.92
C GLN A 64 9.57 2.97 22.24
N ALA A 65 9.14 1.73 22.45
CA ALA A 65 9.33 0.99 23.71
C ALA A 65 10.51 0.01 23.73
N ASP A 66 11.64 0.36 23.12
CA ASP A 66 12.92 -0.31 23.38
C ASP A 66 13.97 0.76 23.80
N ASP A 67 14.17 0.83 25.13
CA ASP A 67 15.18 1.50 25.99
C ASP A 67 15.69 2.93 25.66
#